data_AF-A0A9N9P4X8-F1
#
_entry.id   AF-A0A9N9P4X8-F1
#
_cell.length_a   1.000
_cell.length_b   1.000
_cell.length_c   1.000
_cell.angle_alpha   90.00
_cell.angle_beta   90.00
_cell.angle_gamma   90.00
#
_symmetry.space_group_name_H-M   'P 1'
#
loop_
_entity.id
_entity.type
_entity.pdbx_description
1 polymer ?
#
loop_
_entity_poly.entity_id
_entity_poly.type
_entity_poly.pdbx_seq_one_letter_code
_entity_poly.pdbx_strand_id
1 'polypeptide(L)'
;DDEHGRIVWLLRRFFEAANGGFVMNPLIIVGEDEFHFSPLGTGEFIAADISIYPDEAYVQPPRIPYPGPPPGIKNGKPHARIVCEVGNKQSTSNWNAKCQLWLNQVYVRYVLGIKIHKKRNIRNDQGQYHRSMTARLWDQNGYLE
;
A
#
# COMPACT_ATOMS: atom_id res chain seq x y z
N ASP A 1 -9.55 13.92 2.32
CA ASP A 1 -10.15 13.89 3.67
C ASP A 1 -8.99 14.06 4.65
N ASP A 2 -9.05 15.00 5.60
CA ASP A 2 -7.92 15.35 6.48
C ASP A 2 -7.40 14.13 7.25
N GLU A 3 -8.31 13.27 7.74
CA GLU A 3 -7.94 12.05 8.48
C GLU A 3 -7.27 11.01 7.58
N HIS A 4 -7.72 10.89 6.33
CA HIS A 4 -7.08 10.01 5.34
C HIS A 4 -5.64 10.45 5.06
N GLY A 5 -5.47 11.74 4.73
CA GLY A 5 -4.17 12.31 4.42
C GLY A 5 -3.18 12.19 5.59
N ARG A 6 -3.63 12.38 6.83
CA ARG A 6 -2.77 12.22 8.02
C ARG A 6 -2.28 10.78 8.21
N ILE A 7 -3.12 9.78 7.96
CA ILE A 7 -2.72 8.37 8.08
C ILE A 7 -1.78 7.98 6.95
N VAL A 8 -2.05 8.41 5.72
CA VAL A 8 -1.14 8.21 4.58
C VAL A 8 0.24 8.83 4.89
N TRP A 9 0.25 10.08 5.36
CA TRP A 9 1.46 10.77 5.75
C TRP A 9 2.24 10.03 6.86
N LEU A 10 1.54 9.52 7.88
CA LEU A 10 2.17 8.80 8.99
C LEU A 10 2.76 7.45 8.54
N LEU A 11 2.03 6.69 7.73
CA LEU A 11 2.51 5.41 7.18
C LEU A 11 3.77 5.62 6.34
N ARG A 12 3.78 6.66 5.49
CA ARG A 12 4.97 7.04 4.71
C ARG A 12 6.17 7.27 5.62
N ARG A 13 6.01 8.04 6.69
CA ARG A 13 7.08 8.33 7.66
C ARG A 13 7.65 7.06 8.30
N PHE A 14 6.81 6.07 8.61
CA PHE A 14 7.29 4.80 9.17
C PHE A 14 8.16 4.01 8.20
N PHE A 15 7.78 3.94 6.92
CA PHE A 15 8.62 3.26 5.92
C PHE A 15 9.91 4.04 5.64
N GLU A 16 9.84 5.37 5.52
CA GLU A 16 11.03 6.21 5.31
C GLU A 16 11.98 6.18 6.52
N ALA A 17 11.48 5.97 7.73
CA ALA A 17 12.31 5.82 8.92
C ALA A 17 13.25 4.59 8.84
N ALA A 18 12.85 3.54 8.10
CA ALA A 18 13.70 2.38 7.86
C ALA A 18 14.94 2.70 7.00
N ASN A 19 14.94 3.84 6.30
CA ASN A 19 16.13 4.35 5.62
C ASN A 19 17.13 5.02 6.58
N GLY A 20 16.91 5.02 7.91
CA GLY A 20 17.89 5.54 8.88
C GLY A 20 18.25 7.02 8.70
N GLY A 21 17.38 7.81 8.06
CA GLY A 21 17.63 9.22 7.75
C GLY A 21 18.39 9.49 6.44
N PHE A 22 18.75 8.45 5.68
CA PHE A 22 19.32 8.61 4.34
C PHE A 22 18.26 9.12 3.36
N VAL A 23 18.45 10.33 2.86
CA VAL A 23 17.56 10.97 1.87
C VAL A 23 18.05 10.72 0.44
N MET A 24 19.37 10.64 0.25
CA MET A 24 19.99 10.33 -1.05
C MET A 24 20.27 8.82 -1.12
N ASN A 25 19.89 8.20 -2.24
CA ASN A 25 20.03 6.76 -2.48
C ASN A 25 19.46 5.89 -1.34
N PRO A 26 18.20 6.14 -0.91
CA PRO A 26 17.59 5.34 0.14
C PRO A 26 17.45 3.88 -0.30
N LEU A 27 17.45 2.93 0.62
CA LEU A 27 17.17 1.52 0.30
C LEU A 27 15.71 1.30 -0.12
N ILE A 28 14.82 2.11 0.46
CA ILE A 28 13.38 2.05 0.27
C ILE A 28 12.90 3.37 -0.33
N ILE A 29 12.20 3.29 -1.45
CA ILE A 29 11.52 4.41 -2.07
C ILE A 29 10.02 4.30 -1.74
N VAL A 30 9.42 5.39 -1.29
CA VAL A 30 7.99 5.46 -0.96
C VAL A 30 7.31 6.41 -1.94
N GLY A 31 6.43 5.85 -2.77
CA GLY A 31 5.58 6.57 -3.72
C GLY A 31 4.16 6.72 -3.20
N GLU A 32 3.45 7.73 -3.69
CA GLU A 32 2.03 8.00 -3.44
C GLU A 32 1.30 8.04 -4.79
N ASP A 33 0.02 7.65 -4.82
CA ASP A 33 -0.89 7.78 -5.96
C ASP A 33 -0.40 7.19 -7.29
N GLU A 34 0.37 6.10 -7.25
CA GLU A 34 0.78 5.42 -8.48
C GLU A 34 -0.39 4.63 -9.09
N PHE A 35 -0.74 4.99 -10.33
CA PHE A 35 -1.79 4.34 -11.11
C PHE A 35 -1.26 3.08 -11.80
N HIS A 36 -1.96 1.97 -11.59
CA HIS A 36 -1.72 0.70 -12.25
C HIS A 36 -2.98 0.24 -12.96
N PHE A 37 -2.83 -0.49 -14.07
CA PHE A 37 -3.97 -1.16 -14.68
C PHE A 37 -4.55 -2.19 -13.71
N SER A 38 -5.87 -2.15 -13.55
CA SER A 38 -6.61 -3.11 -12.74
C SER A 38 -6.35 -4.52 -13.26
N PRO A 39 -5.96 -5.47 -12.39
CA PRO A 39 -5.78 -6.85 -12.79
C PRO A 39 -7.10 -7.55 -13.15
N LEU A 40 -8.25 -6.88 -12.99
CA LEU A 40 -9.55 -7.37 -13.49
C LEU A 40 -9.67 -7.34 -15.02
N GLY A 41 -8.73 -6.70 -15.74
CA GLY A 41 -8.75 -6.63 -17.20
C GLY A 41 -9.87 -5.73 -17.76
N THR A 42 -10.52 -4.94 -16.92
CA THR A 42 -11.61 -4.02 -17.31
C THR A 42 -11.11 -2.73 -17.97
N GLY A 43 -9.79 -2.52 -18.02
CA GLY A 43 -9.17 -1.28 -18.51
C GLY A 43 -9.18 -0.13 -17.49
N GLU A 44 -9.75 -0.34 -16.31
CA GLU A 44 -9.74 0.64 -15.22
C GLU A 44 -8.36 0.75 -14.55
N PHE A 45 -8.08 1.88 -13.93
CA PHE A 45 -6.89 2.07 -13.10
C PHE A 45 -7.21 1.85 -11.63
N ILE A 46 -6.28 1.22 -10.93
CA ILE A 46 -6.21 1.18 -9.46
C ILE A 46 -5.05 2.05 -9.01
N ALA A 47 -5.27 2.87 -7.99
CA ALA A 47 -4.24 3.74 -7.41
C ALA A 47 -4.04 3.35 -5.95
N ALA A 48 -2.78 3.14 -5.58
CA ALA A 48 -2.39 2.85 -4.20
C ALA A 48 -2.30 4.17 -3.44
N ASP A 49 -2.70 4.17 -2.16
CA ASP A 49 -2.45 5.34 -1.31
C ASP A 49 -0.95 5.48 -1.02
N ILE A 50 -0.25 4.35 -0.84
CA ILE A 50 1.21 4.29 -0.73
C ILE A 50 1.72 3.05 -1.44
N SER A 51 2.79 3.21 -2.20
CA SER A 51 3.54 2.12 -2.82
C SER A 51 5.00 2.16 -2.35
N ILE A 52 5.53 0.99 -1.99
CA ILE A 52 6.88 0.85 -1.45
C ILE A 52 7.70 0.02 -2.42
N TYR A 53 8.80 0.61 -2.86
CA TYR A 53 9.72 0.05 -3.84
C TYR A 53 11.07 -0.18 -3.16
N PRO A 54 11.75 -1.28 -3.50
CA PRO A 54 13.18 -1.33 -3.26
C PRO A 54 13.88 -0.40 -4.25
N ASP A 55 15.00 0.18 -3.83
CA ASP A 55 15.83 0.98 -4.72
C ASP A 55 16.52 0.10 -5.78
N GLU A 56 16.63 0.64 -6.99
CA GLU A 56 17.12 -0.07 -8.17
C GLU A 56 18.60 -0.45 -8.07
N ALA A 57 19.40 0.30 -7.30
CA ALA A 57 20.80 -0.03 -7.07
C ALA A 57 20.95 -1.33 -6.26
N TYR A 58 19.91 -1.74 -5.52
CA TYR A 58 19.94 -2.88 -4.62
C TYR A 58 19.09 -4.06 -5.11
N VAL A 59 18.33 -3.91 -6.19
CA VAL A 59 17.54 -4.99 -6.78
C VAL A 59 18.03 -5.28 -8.18
N GLN A 60 18.66 -6.44 -8.32
CA GLN A 60 19.06 -6.96 -9.62
C GLN A 60 17.83 -7.09 -10.52
N PRO A 61 17.88 -6.58 -11.77
CA PRO A 61 16.88 -6.90 -12.77
C PRO A 61 16.79 -8.42 -12.90
N PRO A 62 15.59 -8.99 -13.06
CA PRO A 62 15.46 -10.43 -13.24
C PRO A 62 16.31 -10.89 -14.42
N ARG A 63 17.28 -11.76 -14.16
CA ARG A 63 18.12 -12.39 -15.19
C ARG A 63 17.35 -13.37 -16.09
N ILE A 64 16.16 -13.80 -15.63
CA ILE A 64 15.29 -14.76 -16.31
C ILE A 64 13.94 -14.07 -16.58
N PRO A 65 13.50 -13.92 -17.85
CA PRO A 65 12.12 -13.58 -18.15
C PRO A 65 11.24 -14.76 -17.78
N TYR A 66 10.61 -14.70 -16.61
CA TYR A 66 9.72 -15.70 -16.01
C TYR A 66 10.31 -17.13 -15.83
N PRO A 67 10.24 -17.74 -14.63
CA PRO A 67 9.62 -17.28 -13.39
C PRO A 67 10.69 -16.60 -12.50
N GLY A 68 11.17 -15.41 -12.91
CA GLY A 68 11.92 -14.49 -12.05
C GLY A 68 11.00 -13.46 -11.40
N PRO A 69 11.49 -12.62 -10.45
CA PRO A 69 10.73 -11.45 -10.02
C PRO A 69 10.28 -10.69 -11.28
N PRO A 70 9.02 -10.27 -11.39
CA PRO A 70 8.50 -9.66 -12.60
C PRO A 70 9.43 -8.54 -13.07
N PRO A 71 9.73 -8.47 -14.39
CA PRO A 71 10.54 -7.40 -14.96
C PRO A 71 9.95 -6.07 -14.50
N GLY A 72 10.81 -5.11 -14.16
CA GLY A 72 10.38 -3.79 -13.71
C GLY A 72 9.40 -3.12 -14.67
N ILE A 73 8.88 -1.94 -14.29
CA ILE A 73 8.04 -1.15 -15.20
C ILE A 73 8.78 -0.84 -16.51
N LYS A 74 8.08 -0.39 -17.56
CA LYS A 74 8.63 -0.18 -18.93
C LYS A 74 9.96 0.59 -19.03
N ASN A 75 10.36 1.32 -17.99
CA ASN A 75 11.61 2.08 -17.92
C ASN A 75 12.71 1.38 -17.07
N GLY A 76 12.55 0.11 -16.71
CA GLY A 76 13.51 -0.66 -15.92
C GLY A 76 13.43 -0.46 -14.40
N LYS A 77 12.57 0.44 -13.91
CA LYS A 77 12.43 0.69 -12.47
C LYS A 77 11.76 -0.50 -11.75
N PRO A 78 12.13 -0.80 -10.50
CA PRO A 78 11.48 -1.82 -9.69
C PRO A 78 9.97 -1.61 -9.58
N HIS A 79 9.24 -2.72 -9.47
CA HIS A 79 7.83 -2.67 -9.09
C HIS A 79 7.66 -2.49 -7.57
N ALA A 80 6.52 -1.93 -7.17
CA ALA A 80 6.11 -1.90 -5.78
C ALA A 80 6.08 -3.33 -5.22
N ARG A 81 6.68 -3.53 -4.05
CA ARG A 81 6.65 -4.81 -3.32
C ARG A 81 5.67 -4.79 -2.17
N ILE A 82 5.42 -3.62 -1.60
CA ILE A 82 4.41 -3.44 -0.55
C ILE A 82 3.48 -2.31 -1.01
N VAL A 83 2.19 -2.50 -0.82
CA VAL A 83 1.17 -1.49 -1.06
C VAL A 83 0.45 -1.20 0.26
N CYS A 84 0.13 0.06 0.54
CA CYS A 84 -0.76 0.42 1.64
C CYS A 84 -2.05 1.05 1.13
N GLU A 85 -3.16 0.71 1.76
CA GLU A 85 -4.51 1.11 1.37
C GLU A 85 -5.33 1.59 2.58
N VAL A 86 -5.73 2.85 2.58
CA VAL A 86 -6.42 3.55 3.66
C VAL A 86 -7.91 3.73 3.31
N GLY A 87 -8.73 2.80 3.77
CA GLY A 87 -10.18 2.88 3.58
C GLY A 87 -10.87 3.79 4.60
N ASN A 88 -11.24 5.00 4.21
CA ASN A 88 -12.07 5.88 5.05
C ASN A 88 -13.58 5.75 4.75
N LYS A 89 -14.08 6.38 3.68
CA LYS A 89 -15.52 6.43 3.38
C LYS A 89 -16.07 5.17 2.70
N GLN A 90 -15.20 4.39 2.08
CA GLN A 90 -15.58 3.14 1.42
C GLN A 90 -16.07 2.07 2.41
N SER A 91 -16.91 1.15 1.93
CA SER A 91 -17.32 -0.02 2.70
C SER A 91 -16.12 -0.91 3.01
N THR A 92 -16.21 -1.69 4.09
CA THR A 92 -15.18 -2.68 4.44
C THR A 92 -15.03 -3.74 3.36
N SER A 93 -16.12 -4.13 2.68
CA SER A 93 -16.08 -5.08 1.57
C SER A 93 -15.27 -4.53 0.38
N ASN A 94 -15.52 -3.29 -0.03
CA ASN A 94 -14.84 -2.69 -1.17
C ASN A 94 -13.36 -2.45 -0.87
N TRP A 95 -13.05 -2.02 0.36
CA TRP A 95 -11.67 -1.88 0.82
C TRP A 95 -10.93 -3.22 0.84
N ASN A 96 -11.54 -4.29 1.37
CA ASN A 96 -10.95 -5.63 1.34
C ASN A 96 -10.72 -6.10 -0.10
N ALA A 97 -11.71 -5.92 -0.98
CA ALA A 97 -11.61 -6.30 -2.39
C ALA A 97 -10.46 -5.54 -3.08
N LYS A 98 -10.31 -4.23 -2.82
CA LYS A 98 -9.20 -3.43 -3.35
C LYS A 98 -7.84 -3.94 -2.84
N CYS A 99 -7.73 -4.25 -1.55
CA CYS A 99 -6.50 -4.80 -0.98
C CYS A 99 -6.13 -6.16 -1.59
N GLN A 100 -7.10 -7.07 -1.74
CA GLN A 100 -6.89 -8.37 -2.39
C GLN A 100 -6.59 -8.21 -3.88
N LEU A 101 -7.18 -7.22 -4.55
CA LEU A 101 -6.92 -6.94 -5.95
C LEU A 101 -5.46 -6.54 -6.18
N TRP A 102 -4.83 -5.82 -5.25
CA TRP A 102 -3.39 -5.54 -5.31
C TRP A 102 -2.52 -6.79 -5.24
N LEU A 103 -2.91 -7.82 -4.47
CA LEU A 103 -2.17 -9.08 -4.42
C LEU A 103 -2.23 -9.88 -5.73
N ASN A 104 -3.22 -9.64 -6.59
CA ASN A 104 -3.25 -10.24 -7.92
C ASN A 104 -2.14 -9.68 -8.83
N GLN A 105 -1.51 -8.57 -8.46
CA GLN A 105 -0.29 -8.12 -9.13
C GLN A 105 0.87 -9.01 -8.68
N VAL A 106 1.41 -9.80 -9.61
CA VAL A 106 2.48 -10.79 -9.35
C VAL A 106 3.76 -10.20 -8.73
N TYR A 107 3.95 -8.88 -8.78
CA TYR A 107 5.06 -8.16 -8.15
C TYR A 107 4.83 -7.75 -6.70
N VAL A 108 3.57 -7.56 -6.27
CA VAL A 108 3.22 -7.13 -4.92
C VAL A 108 3.35 -8.32 -3.99
N ARG A 109 4.13 -8.19 -2.92
CA ARG A 109 4.37 -9.23 -1.92
C ARG A 109 3.47 -9.08 -0.71
N TYR A 110 3.21 -7.83 -0.31
CA TYR A 110 2.41 -7.52 0.85
C TYR A 110 1.44 -6.37 0.57
N VAL A 111 0.28 -6.41 1.22
CA VAL A 111 -0.66 -5.29 1.25
C VAL A 111 -0.99 -4.98 2.70
N LEU A 112 -0.69 -3.76 3.15
CA LEU A 112 -1.11 -3.26 4.46
C LEU A 112 -2.36 -2.40 4.30
N GLY A 113 -3.50 -2.94 4.67
CA GLY A 113 -4.73 -2.16 4.70
C GLY A 113 -4.95 -1.52 6.08
N ILE A 114 -5.38 -0.26 6.07
CA ILE A 114 -5.96 0.43 7.23
C ILE A 114 -7.39 0.87 6.92
N LYS A 115 -8.38 0.33 7.64
CA LYS A 115 -9.78 0.78 7.58
C LYS A 115 -10.09 1.71 8.74
N ILE A 116 -10.53 2.90 8.42
CA ILE A 116 -11.08 3.87 9.37
C ILE A 116 -12.60 3.72 9.37
N HIS A 117 -13.21 3.37 10.50
CA HIS A 117 -14.66 3.20 10.58
C HIS A 117 -15.38 4.52 10.83
N LYS A 118 -16.70 4.54 10.63
CA LYS A 118 -17.51 5.73 10.93
C LYS A 118 -17.37 6.08 12.43
N LYS A 119 -17.42 7.39 12.73
CA LYS A 119 -17.47 7.88 14.11
C LYS A 119 -18.71 7.27 14.79
N ARG A 120 -18.55 6.76 16.01
CA ARG A 120 -19.69 6.35 16.83
C ARG A 120 -20.45 7.62 17.25
N ASN A 121 -21.74 7.49 17.52
CA ASN A 121 -22.57 8.64 17.90
C ASN A 121 -22.32 9.13 19.34
N ILE A 122 -21.57 8.36 20.13
CA ILE A 122 -21.27 8.65 21.54
C ILE A 122 -19.91 9.35 21.63
N ARG A 123 -19.87 10.46 22.37
CA ARG A 123 -18.65 11.18 22.73
C ARG A 123 -18.12 10.70 24.08
N ASN A 124 -16.81 10.70 24.27
CA ASN A 124 -16.21 10.53 25.59
C ASN A 124 -16.37 11.79 26.46
N ASP A 125 -15.93 11.73 27.72
CA ASP A 125 -16.01 12.84 28.68
C ASP A 125 -15.24 14.11 28.24
N GLN A 126 -14.35 13.97 27.25
CA GLN A 126 -13.60 15.08 26.63
C GLN A 126 -14.29 15.63 25.38
N GLY A 127 -15.52 15.18 25.07
CA GLY A 127 -16.28 15.60 23.89
C GLY A 127 -15.79 14.99 22.57
N GLN A 128 -14.91 14.00 22.59
CA GLN A 128 -14.33 13.37 21.40
C GLN A 128 -15.17 12.17 20.95
N TYR A 129 -15.35 11.99 19.65
CA TYR A 129 -16.02 10.81 19.13
C TYR A 129 -15.13 9.56 19.22
N HIS A 130 -15.68 8.45 19.71
CA HIS A 130 -15.02 7.17 19.56
C HIS A 130 -15.05 6.69 18.12
N ARG A 131 -13.93 6.15 17.65
CA ARG A 131 -13.83 5.55 16.33
C ARG A 131 -12.91 4.34 16.39
N SER A 132 -13.32 3.27 15.70
CA SER A 132 -12.49 2.08 15.54
C SER A 132 -11.67 2.14 14.25
N MET A 133 -10.55 1.44 14.27
CA MET A 133 -9.71 1.18 13.11
C MET A 133 -9.53 -0.33 12.98
N THR A 134 -9.40 -0.81 11.75
CA THR A 134 -8.97 -2.19 11.48
C THR A 134 -7.68 -2.12 10.66
N ALA A 135 -6.64 -2.80 11.11
CA ALA A 135 -5.43 -3.01 10.34
C ALA A 135 -5.38 -4.46 9.87
N ARG A 136 -4.93 -4.69 8.64
CA ARG A 136 -4.80 -6.02 8.05
C ARG A 136 -3.55 -6.08 7.18
N LEU A 137 -2.79 -7.15 7.32
CA LEU A 137 -1.66 -7.46 6.46
C LEU A 137 -2.02 -8.70 5.64
N TRP A 138 -2.00 -8.56 4.32
CA TRP A 138 -2.06 -9.70 3.42
C TRP A 138 -0.70 -9.95 2.80
N ASP A 139 -0.38 -11.21 2.54
CA ASP A 139 0.76 -11.63 1.76
C ASP A 139 0.32 -12.44 0.51
N GLN A 140 1.26 -12.79 -0.36
CA GLN A 140 0.97 -13.61 -1.54
C GLN A 140 0.54 -15.06 -1.22
N ASN A 141 0.72 -15.53 0.01
CA ASN A 141 0.28 -16.84 0.46
C ASN A 141 -1.12 -16.81 1.11
N GLY A 142 -1.66 -15.62 1.39
CA GLY A 142 -2.97 -15.42 2.00
C GLY A 142 -2.98 -14.38 3.12
N TYR A 143 -3.98 -14.48 3.99
CA TYR A 143 -4.11 -13.62 5.17
C TYR A 143 -3.26 -14.19 6.31
N LEU A 144 -2.37 -13.39 6.90
CA LEU A 144 -1.72 -13.71 8.17
C LEU A 144 -2.60 -13.14 9.29
N GLU A 145 -3.00 -14.00 10.24
CA GLU A 145 -3.93 -13.67 11.33
C GLU A 145 -3.53 -12.46 12.18
#